data_AF-A0A523WIH2-F1
#
_entry.id   AF-A0A523WIH2-F1
#
_cell.length_a   1.000
_cell.length_b   1.000
_cell.length_c   1.000
_cell.angle_alpha   90.00
_cell.angle_beta   90.00
_cell.angle_gamma   90.00
#
_symmetry.space_group_name_H-M   'P 1'
#
loop_
_entity.id
_entity.type
_entity.pdbx_description
1 polymer ?
#
loop_
_entity_poly.entity_id
_entity_poly.type
_entity_poly.pdbx_seq_one_letter_code
_entity_poly.pdbx_strand_id
1 'polypeptide(L)' 'MKAITDYYTGQEGSGSLSKKEFIQFLNFARRSTFENANMTIIFTRRGLIAQQRSDDVLQKLDMLCRKITSFQRSLK' A
#
# COMPACT_ATOMS: atom_id res chain seq x y z
N MET A 1 14.91 -32.26 3.36
CA MET A 1 14.33 -31.11 4.11
C MET A 1 14.98 -29.80 3.65
N LYS A 2 14.95 -29.50 2.34
CA LYS A 2 15.56 -28.28 1.73
C LYS A 2 14.95 -27.92 0.37
N ALA A 3 13.64 -28.08 0.20
CA ALA A 3 13.01 -27.87 -1.13
C ALA A 3 11.61 -27.24 -1.08
N ILE A 4 11.11 -26.82 0.08
CA ILE A 4 9.75 -26.29 0.21
C ILE A 4 9.73 -24.81 0.64
N THR A 5 10.87 -24.27 1.11
CA THR A 5 10.95 -22.88 1.59
C THR A 5 11.17 -21.85 0.47
N ASP A 6 11.54 -22.26 -0.74
CA ASP A 6 12.01 -21.34 -1.79
C ASP A 6 10.95 -21.01 -2.86
N TYR A 7 9.79 -21.69 -2.87
CA TYR A 7 8.85 -21.62 -4.00
C TYR A 7 7.55 -20.82 -3.77
N TYR A 8 7.32 -20.27 -2.57
CA TYR A 8 6.11 -19.48 -2.26
C TYR A 8 6.43 -18.19 -1.47
N THR A 9 6.94 -17.12 -2.08
CA THR A 9 6.19 -16.10 -2.85
C THR A 9 5.01 -15.47 -2.10
N GLY A 10 5.29 -14.66 -1.08
CA GLY A 10 4.44 -13.51 -0.72
C GLY A 10 5.04 -12.24 -1.33
N GLN A 11 4.45 -11.78 -2.43
CA GLN A 11 5.02 -10.84 -3.41
C GLN A 11 5.72 -9.62 -2.77
N GLU A 12 7.02 -9.50 -3.07
CA GLU A 12 7.98 -8.45 -2.76
C GLU A 12 8.38 -8.20 -1.29
N GLY A 13 7.45 -8.23 -0.34
CA GLY A 13 7.76 -7.84 1.03
C GLY A 13 8.18 -8.98 1.97
N SER A 14 7.48 -10.12 1.93
CA SER A 14 7.68 -11.19 2.91
C SER A 14 8.96 -12.00 2.70
N GLY A 15 9.69 -11.74 1.61
CA GLY A 15 11.01 -12.31 1.32
C GLY A 15 12.17 -11.35 1.60
N SER A 16 11.91 -10.15 2.13
CA SER A 16 12.97 -9.21 2.52
C SER A 16 13.91 -9.87 3.54
N LEU A 17 15.21 -9.93 3.21
CA LEU A 17 16.23 -10.57 4.03
C LEU A 17 16.48 -9.78 5.34
N SER A 18 15.98 -8.54 5.41
CA SER A 18 16.04 -7.71 6.61
C SER A 18 14.75 -6.92 6.87
N LYS A 19 14.47 -6.62 8.15
CA LYS A 19 13.41 -5.68 8.57
C LYS A 19 13.50 -4.34 7.83
N LYS A 20 14.71 -3.90 7.48
CA LYS A 20 14.97 -2.62 6.79
C LYS A 20 14.43 -2.63 5.36
N GLU A 21 14.67 -3.69 4.60
CA GLU A 21 14.13 -3.84 3.25
C GLU A 21 12.61 -3.92 3.27
N PHE A 22 12.04 -4.65 4.22
CA PHE A 22 10.59 -4.74 4.35
C PHE A 22 9.94 -3.39 4.67
N ILE A 23 10.57 -2.59 5.54
CA ILE A 23 10.14 -1.22 5.82
C ILE A 23 10.22 -0.33 4.56
N GLN A 24 11.19 -0.55 3.67
CA GLN A 24 11.25 0.18 2.39
C GLN A 24 10.06 -0.17 1.49
N PHE A 25 9.68 -1.44 1.38
CA PHE A 25 8.45 -1.84 0.68
C PHE A 25 7.20 -1.18 1.25
N LEU A 26 7.07 -1.11 2.59
CA LEU A 26 5.97 -0.40 3.23
C LEU A 26 5.97 1.10 2.93
N ASN A 27 7.15 1.73 2.82
CA ASN A 27 7.26 3.13 2.42
C ASN A 27 6.80 3.33 0.97
N PHE A 28 7.14 2.43 0.04
CA PHE A 28 6.66 2.48 -1.34
C PHE A 28 5.13 2.32 -1.40
N ALA A 29 4.58 1.33 -0.70
CA ALA A 29 3.14 1.13 -0.61
C ALA A 29 2.42 2.38 -0.09
N ARG A 30 2.96 3.01 0.98
CA ARG A 30 2.41 4.25 1.53
C ARG A 30 2.44 5.40 0.52
N ARG A 31 3.56 5.59 -0.20
CA ARG A 31 3.67 6.63 -1.24
C ARG A 31 2.66 6.40 -2.38
N SER A 32 2.50 5.16 -2.82
CA SER A 32 1.49 4.79 -3.82
C SER A 32 0.06 5.11 -3.36
N THR A 33 -0.27 4.92 -2.08
CA THR A 33 -1.60 5.32 -1.57
C THR A 33 -1.87 6.82 -1.70
N PHE A 34 -0.86 7.68 -1.50
CA PHE A 34 -0.98 9.13 -1.68
C PHE A 34 -1.11 9.51 -3.16
N GLU A 35 -0.32 8.88 -4.04
CA GLU A 35 -0.41 9.11 -5.49
C GLU A 35 -1.79 8.72 -6.04
N ASN A 36 -2.33 7.58 -5.60
CA ASN A 36 -3.67 7.16 -5.98
C ASN A 36 -4.75 8.12 -5.47
N ALA A 37 -4.59 8.68 -4.27
CA ALA A 37 -5.51 9.69 -3.74
C ALA A 37 -5.48 10.97 -4.60
N ASN A 38 -4.29 11.43 -4.98
CA ASN A 38 -4.11 12.58 -5.86
C ASN A 38 -4.77 12.34 -7.23
N MET A 39 -4.54 11.17 -7.84
CA MET A 39 -5.18 10.82 -9.11
C MET A 39 -6.69 10.73 -9.00
N THR A 40 -7.22 10.19 -7.91
CA THR A 40 -8.66 10.14 -7.64
C THR A 40 -9.24 11.56 -7.62
N ILE A 41 -8.61 12.49 -6.89
CA ILE A 41 -9.03 13.91 -6.85
C ILE A 41 -9.00 14.54 -8.24
N ILE A 42 -7.96 14.29 -9.04
CA ILE A 42 -7.85 14.82 -10.41
C ILE A 42 -8.97 14.27 -11.30
N PHE A 43 -9.26 12.97 -11.22
CA PHE A 43 -10.32 12.33 -12.00
C PHE A 43 -11.70 12.88 -11.63
N THR A 44 -11.96 13.11 -10.35
CA THR A 44 -13.22 13.74 -9.89
C THR A 44 -13.36 15.15 -10.42
N ARG A 45 -12.29 15.96 -10.35
CA ARG A 45 -12.27 17.33 -10.90
C ARG A 45 -12.49 17.39 -12.41
N ARG A 46 -12.09 16.35 -13.13
CA ARG A 46 -12.31 16.22 -14.58
C ARG A 46 -13.67 15.59 -14.93
N GLY A 47 -14.51 15.26 -13.95
CA GLY A 47 -15.79 14.60 -14.16
C GLY A 47 -15.67 13.16 -14.69
N LEU A 48 -14.50 12.53 -14.55
CA LEU A 48 -14.26 11.15 -15.02
C LEU A 48 -14.77 10.10 -14.04
N ILE A 49 -14.91 10.46 -12.76
CA ILE A 49 -15.52 9.64 -11.72
C ILE A 49 -16.51 10.48 -10.90
N ALA A 50 -17.60 9.86 -10.45
CA ALA A 50 -18.59 10.52 -9.60
C ALA A 50 -18.02 10.85 -8.21
N GLN A 51 -18.48 11.94 -7.61
CA GLN A 51 -18.04 12.39 -6.28
C GLN A 51 -18.19 11.28 -5.22
N GLN A 52 -19.34 10.60 -5.18
CA GLN A 52 -19.57 9.49 -4.24
C GLN A 52 -18.51 8.38 -4.41
N ARG A 53 -18.17 8.03 -5.66
CA ARG A 53 -17.15 7.02 -5.93
C ARG A 53 -15.76 7.49 -5.50
N SER A 54 -15.46 8.76 -5.71
CA SER A 54 -14.23 9.39 -5.23
C SER A 54 -14.12 9.31 -3.71
N ASP A 55 -15.19 9.64 -2.99
CA ASP A 55 -15.22 9.65 -1.53
C ASP A 55 -14.98 8.23 -0.97
N ASP A 56 -15.63 7.22 -1.55
CA ASP A 56 -15.41 5.80 -1.19
C ASP A 56 -13.95 5.37 -1.40
N VAL A 57 -13.34 5.77 -2.53
CA VAL A 57 -11.95 5.43 -2.85
C VAL A 57 -11.00 6.13 -1.90
N LEU A 58 -11.20 7.42 -1.64
CA LEU A 58 -10.38 8.21 -0.72
C LEU A 58 -10.46 7.66 0.71
N GLN A 59 -11.64 7.25 1.17
CA GLN A 59 -11.81 6.62 2.48
C GLN A 59 -11.03 5.30 2.59
N LYS A 60 -11.06 4.47 1.54
CA LYS A 60 -10.29 3.21 1.50
C LYS A 60 -8.79 3.45 1.48
N LEU A 61 -8.33 4.47 0.74
CA LEU A 61 -6.92 4.85 0.68
C LEU A 61 -6.42 5.39 2.03
N ASP A 62 -7.21 6.20 2.74
CA ASP A 62 -6.88 6.65 4.11
C ASP A 62 -6.76 5.45 5.07
N MET A 63 -7.75 4.55 5.05
CA MET A 63 -7.71 3.34 5.87
C MET A 63 -6.46 2.49 5.58
N LEU A 64 -6.12 2.31 4.31
CA LEU A 64 -4.94 1.54 3.90
C LEU A 64 -3.64 2.21 4.37
N CYS A 65 -3.51 3.52 4.21
CA CYS A 65 -2.36 4.28 4.67
C CYS A 65 -2.16 4.17 6.20
N ARG A 66 -3.25 4.22 6.97
CA ARG A 66 -3.22 4.00 8.43
C ARG A 66 -2.78 2.59 8.78
N LYS A 67 -3.30 1.56 8.08
CA LYS A 67 -2.90 0.16 8.30
C LYS A 67 -1.42 -0.06 8.01
N ILE A 68 -0.92 0.45 6.88
CA ILE A 68 0.51 0.39 6.53
C ILE A 68 1.36 1.07 7.62
N THR A 69 0.95 2.26 8.07
CA THR A 69 1.66 3.01 9.10
C THR A 69 1.68 2.26 10.45
N SER A 70 0.55 1.69 10.85
CA SER A 70 0.43 0.91 12.08
C SER A 70 1.31 -0.33 12.03
N PHE A 71 1.29 -1.04 10.92
CA PHE A 71 2.11 -2.24 10.72
C PHE A 71 3.60 -1.92 10.67
N GLN A 72 4.00 -0.84 10.00
CA GLN A 72 5.38 -0.36 10.00
C GLN A 72 5.88 -0.03 11.42
N ARG A 73 5.00 0.49 12.29
CA ARG A 73 5.32 0.74 13.71
C ARG A 73 5.54 -0.56 14.50
N SER A 74 4.76 -1.62 14.23
CA SER A 74 4.92 -2.90 14.93
C SER A 74 6.18 -3.68 14.55
N LEU A 75 6.88 -3.29 13.48
CA LEU A 75 8.12 -3.94 13.03
C LEU A 75 9.39 -3.35 13.65
N LYS A 76 9.28 -2.17 14.29
CA LYS A 76 10.37 -1.48 14.97
C LYS A 76 10.69 -2.15 16.30
#